data_AF-A0A9Q8SNK2-F1
#
_entry.id   AF-A0A9Q8SNK2-F1
#
_cell.length_a   1.000
_cell.length_b   1.000
_cell.length_c   1.000
_cell.angle_alpha   90.00
_cell.angle_beta   90.00
_cell.angle_gamma   90.00
#
_symmetry.space_group_name_H-M   'P 1'
#
loop_
_entity.id
_entity.type
_entity.pdbx_description
1 polymer ?
#
loop_
_entity_poly.entity_id
_entity_poly.type
_entity_poly.pdbx_seq_one_letter_code
_entity_poly.pdbx_strand_id
1 'polypeptide(L)'
;MATATRVKDLADNQESMAGMMNIHINAMKQQATMVLSKQRAAAMFFQQQELIPPLTAGFPQFCRLPMELRKIIWQMTLPDSRVFEPYDIEHRPRLRKRFEPPAILAVCKESRKVANEHGTFIFGWEKSIGESVWFNPKKDVVIMEDALAFAGLWPALLKSQVEILAFHWTYFRSHEQVRDLWDCIEDVPSCRRVIILYRSPSNYIYSDEKVPKLFSLKPSDIVLGSAMEWMSFINFKRVEEGITWEGFKREMEDLCRRRHVGKDEAFPPLEGMELIMCKEDRTFHG
;
A
#
# COMPACT_ATOMS: atom_id res chain seq x y z
N MET A 1 2.00 -9.04 71.98
CA MET A 1 2.10 -9.59 70.60
C MET A 1 1.70 -8.60 69.50
N ALA A 2 0.96 -7.52 69.76
CA ALA A 2 0.55 -6.54 68.73
C ALA A 2 1.63 -5.53 68.28
N THR A 3 2.75 -5.41 69.01
CA THR A 3 3.83 -4.45 68.71
C THR A 3 4.86 -4.98 67.71
N ALA A 4 5.05 -6.30 67.61
CA ALA A 4 6.03 -6.91 66.70
C ALA A 4 5.57 -6.85 65.22
N THR A 5 4.26 -7.00 64.97
CA THR A 5 3.70 -6.97 63.61
C THR A 5 3.84 -5.58 62.98
N ARG A 6 3.63 -4.51 63.76
CA ARG A 6 3.67 -3.12 63.27
C ARG A 6 5.07 -2.62 62.91
N VAL A 7 6.11 -3.18 63.53
CA VAL A 7 7.52 -2.88 63.19
C VAL A 7 7.92 -3.58 61.89
N LYS A 8 7.40 -4.79 61.64
CA LYS A 8 7.66 -5.53 60.41
C LYS A 8 7.02 -4.84 59.19
N ASP A 9 5.78 -4.39 59.31
CA ASP A 9 5.09 -3.67 58.23
C ASP A 9 5.77 -2.33 57.85
N LEU A 10 6.45 -1.68 58.81
CA LEU A 10 7.20 -0.45 58.53
C LEU A 10 8.51 -0.73 57.79
N ALA A 11 9.20 -1.82 58.13
CA ALA A 11 10.42 -2.25 57.47
C ALA A 11 10.14 -2.68 56.01
N ASP A 12 9.09 -3.48 55.80
CA ASP A 12 8.69 -3.96 54.47
C ASP A 12 8.28 -2.79 53.54
N ASN A 13 7.65 -1.74 54.09
CA ASN A 13 7.32 -0.53 53.34
C ASN A 13 8.54 0.33 52.99
N GLN A 14 9.55 0.37 53.86
CA GLN A 14 10.81 1.08 53.57
C GLN A 14 11.62 0.37 52.48
N GLU A 15 11.67 -0.97 52.48
CA GLU A 15 12.32 -1.74 51.42
C GLU A 15 11.60 -1.57 50.07
N SER A 16 10.27 -1.52 50.08
CA SER A 16 9.46 -1.28 48.87
C SER A 16 9.74 0.11 48.25
N MET A 17 9.81 1.17 49.05
CA MET A 17 10.17 2.50 48.55
C MET A 17 11.60 2.56 48.01
N ALA A 18 12.55 1.91 48.69
CA ALA A 18 13.94 1.85 48.21
C ALA A 18 14.05 1.10 46.87
N GLY A 19 13.27 0.04 46.69
CA GLY A 19 13.13 -0.67 45.42
C GLY A 19 12.60 0.21 44.28
N MET A 20 11.52 0.96 44.54
CA MET A 20 10.94 1.87 43.55
C MET A 20 11.89 3.02 43.17
N MET A 21 12.62 3.60 44.13
CA MET A 21 13.61 4.64 43.83
C MET A 21 14.77 4.11 42.97
N ASN A 22 15.24 2.89 43.24
CA ASN A 22 16.29 2.27 42.42
C ASN A 22 15.84 2.01 40.97
N ILE A 23 14.58 1.58 40.78
CA ILE A 23 14.01 1.41 39.43
C ILE A 23 13.95 2.75 38.69
N HIS A 24 13.51 3.81 39.35
CA HIS A 24 13.43 5.14 38.75
C HIS A 24 14.82 5.68 38.35
N ILE A 25 15.81 5.53 39.23
CA ILE A 25 17.20 5.95 38.96
C ILE A 25 17.77 5.21 37.74
N ASN A 26 17.50 3.90 37.62
CA ASN A 26 17.98 3.12 36.49
C ASN A 26 17.29 3.52 35.18
N ALA A 27 15.98 3.79 35.21
CA ALA A 27 15.25 4.29 34.05
C ALA A 27 15.79 5.65 33.57
N MET A 28 16.07 6.57 34.49
CA MET A 28 16.68 7.87 34.15
C MET A 28 18.09 7.72 33.55
N LYS A 29 18.92 6.81 34.08
CA LYS A 29 20.26 6.53 33.53
C LYS A 29 20.19 5.98 32.11
N GLN A 30 19.23 5.09 31.82
CA GLN A 30 19.01 4.57 30.47
C GLN A 30 18.55 5.66 29.50
N GLN A 31 17.62 6.53 29.92
CA GLN A 31 17.19 7.67 29.12
C GLN A 31 18.35 8.63 28.81
N ALA A 32 19.17 8.99 29.81
CA ALA A 32 20.32 9.85 29.61
C ALA A 32 21.33 9.23 28.62
N THR A 33 21.58 7.92 28.73
CA THR A 33 22.47 7.20 27.81
C THR A 33 21.93 7.22 26.38
N MET A 34 20.62 7.05 26.20
CA MET A 34 19.97 7.11 24.88
C MET A 34 19.99 8.53 24.28
N VAL A 35 19.83 9.57 25.10
CA VAL A 35 19.94 10.96 24.63
C VAL A 35 21.37 11.26 24.17
N LEU A 36 22.37 10.85 24.94
CA LEU A 36 23.78 11.02 24.59
C LEU A 36 24.17 10.24 23.33
N SER A 37 23.63 9.02 23.13
CA SER A 37 23.89 8.25 21.91
C SER A 37 23.26 8.90 20.68
N LYS A 38 22.03 9.43 20.80
CA LYS A 38 21.38 10.21 19.73
C LYS A 38 22.17 11.49 19.40
N GLN A 39 22.66 12.21 20.41
CA GLN A 39 23.49 13.40 20.20
C GLN A 39 24.83 13.07 19.53
N ARG A 40 25.49 11.97 19.92
CA ARG A 40 26.71 11.50 19.24
C ARG A 40 26.47 11.08 17.79
N ALA A 41 25.38 10.35 17.53
CA ALA A 41 25.01 9.96 16.17
C ALA A 41 24.72 11.18 15.29
N ALA A 42 24.00 12.18 15.82
CA ALA A 42 23.77 13.45 15.13
C ALA A 42 25.08 14.21 14.85
N ALA A 43 25.99 14.29 15.83
CA ALA A 43 27.28 14.95 15.67
C ALA A 43 28.19 14.27 14.64
N MET A 44 28.21 12.93 14.59
CA MET A 44 28.93 12.17 13.56
C MET A 44 28.36 12.42 12.16
N PHE A 45 27.04 12.61 12.03
CA PHE A 45 26.39 12.93 10.76
C PHE A 45 26.79 14.32 10.24
N PHE A 46 26.95 15.31 11.14
CA PHE A 46 27.43 16.64 10.76
C PHE A 46 28.92 16.66 10.39
N GLN A 47 29.77 15.89 11.08
CA GLN A 47 31.19 15.80 10.73
C GLN A 47 31.46 15.08 9.40
N GLN A 48 30.62 14.13 8.98
CA GLN A 48 30.73 13.51 7.65
C GLN A 48 30.32 14.46 6.50
N GLN A 49 29.59 15.54 6.77
CA GLN A 49 29.23 16.53 5.73
C GLN A 49 30.34 17.53 5.42
N GLU A 50 31.30 17.80 6.33
CA GLU A 50 32.33 18.82 6.11
C GLU A 50 33.57 18.36 5.33
N LEU A 51 33.75 17.05 5.11
CA LEU A 51 34.92 16.48 4.42
C LEU A 51 34.64 16.01 2.98
N ILE A 52 33.42 16.21 2.48
CA ILE A 52 33.07 15.94 1.09
C ILE A 52 33.18 17.28 0.34
N PRO A 53 34.16 17.48 -0.57
CA PRO A 53 34.13 18.65 -1.45
C PRO A 53 32.76 18.70 -2.13
N PRO A 54 32.13 19.87 -2.34
CA PRO A 54 30.82 19.92 -2.97
C PRO A 54 30.94 19.24 -4.33
N LEU A 55 30.40 18.03 -4.44
CA LEU A 55 30.15 17.38 -5.71
C LEU A 55 28.99 18.15 -6.34
N THR A 56 29.25 19.39 -6.75
CA THR A 56 28.56 20.07 -7.84
C THR A 56 28.95 19.38 -9.15
N ALA A 57 28.81 18.06 -9.21
CA ALA A 57 28.73 17.32 -10.45
C ALA A 57 27.24 17.21 -10.82
N GLY A 58 26.51 18.33 -10.78
CA GLY A 58 25.21 18.39 -11.44
C GLY A 58 25.45 18.26 -12.94
N PHE A 59 24.70 17.40 -13.64
CA PHE A 59 24.82 17.22 -15.09
C PHE A 59 24.44 18.53 -15.80
N PRO A 60 25.40 19.39 -16.19
CA PRO A 60 25.12 20.78 -16.51
C PRO A 60 24.35 20.91 -17.83
N GLN A 61 24.42 19.87 -18.67
CA GLN A 61 23.69 19.78 -19.92
C GLN A 61 22.17 19.69 -19.69
N PHE A 62 21.72 19.07 -18.60
CA PHE A 62 20.30 18.97 -18.30
C PHE A 62 19.66 20.35 -18.15
N CYS A 63 20.32 21.25 -17.41
CA CYS A 63 19.84 22.61 -17.19
C CYS A 63 19.78 23.46 -18.47
N ARG A 64 20.45 23.04 -19.56
CA ARG A 64 20.41 23.73 -20.87
C ARG A 64 19.20 23.32 -21.71
N LEU A 65 18.49 22.26 -21.33
CA LEU A 65 17.28 21.83 -22.02
C LEU A 65 16.11 22.80 -21.71
N PRO A 66 15.23 23.07 -22.70
CA PRO A 66 13.94 23.71 -22.46
C PRO A 66 13.19 23.05 -21.30
N MET A 67 12.42 23.85 -20.57
CA MET A 67 11.74 23.38 -19.35
C MET A 67 10.73 22.26 -19.63
N GLU A 68 10.13 22.25 -20.81
CA GLU A 68 9.20 21.23 -21.29
C GLU A 68 9.90 19.88 -21.41
N LEU A 69 11.10 19.86 -22.01
CA LEU A 69 11.88 18.62 -22.16
C LEU A 69 12.36 18.11 -20.81
N ARG A 70 12.81 19.00 -19.91
CA ARG A 70 13.17 18.61 -18.54
C ARG A 70 11.99 18.02 -17.79
N LYS A 71 10.80 18.63 -17.91
CA LYS A 71 9.57 18.11 -17.31
C LYS A 71 9.22 16.72 -17.84
N ILE A 72 9.29 16.51 -19.16
CA ILE A 72 9.03 15.20 -19.78
C ILE A 72 10.03 14.16 -19.25
N ILE A 73 11.33 14.48 -19.21
CA ILE A 73 12.34 13.57 -18.67
C ILE A 73 12.02 13.20 -17.22
N TRP A 74 11.68 14.18 -16.37
CA TRP A 74 11.28 13.90 -14.99
C TRP A 74 10.01 13.05 -14.89
N GLN A 75 9.01 13.28 -15.75
CA GLN A 75 7.81 12.44 -15.79
C GLN A 75 8.12 11.00 -16.23
N MET A 76 9.06 10.81 -17.16
CA MET A 76 9.50 9.47 -17.61
C MET A 76 10.30 8.73 -16.54
N THR A 77 10.91 9.44 -15.59
CA THR A 77 11.64 8.84 -14.46
C THR A 77 10.76 8.51 -13.25
N LEU A 78 9.45 8.80 -13.31
CA LEU A 78 8.52 8.33 -12.29
C LEU A 78 8.47 6.80 -12.29
N PRO A 79 8.21 6.16 -11.12
CA PRO A 79 8.02 4.71 -11.09
C PRO A 79 6.92 4.27 -12.05
N ASP A 80 7.09 3.06 -12.58
CA ASP A 80 6.02 2.34 -13.24
C ASP A 80 4.87 2.03 -12.28
N SER A 81 3.79 1.45 -12.83
CA SER A 81 2.64 1.01 -12.03
C SER A 81 3.08 0.06 -10.91
N ARG A 82 2.75 0.41 -9.67
CA ARG A 82 2.97 -0.44 -8.50
C ARG A 82 1.65 -0.94 -7.95
N VAL A 83 1.70 -2.10 -7.31
CA VAL A 83 0.52 -2.75 -6.73
C VAL A 83 0.57 -2.65 -5.21
N PHE A 84 -0.36 -1.89 -4.65
CA PHE A 84 -0.53 -1.69 -3.23
C PHE A 84 -1.57 -2.68 -2.72
N GLU A 85 -1.17 -3.57 -1.83
CA GLU A 85 -2.09 -4.47 -1.12
C GLU A 85 -2.17 -4.02 0.34
N PRO A 86 -3.08 -3.08 0.64
CA PRO A 86 -3.36 -2.69 2.00
C PRO A 86 -4.07 -3.82 2.75
N TYR A 87 -3.66 -4.02 4.00
CA TYR A 87 -4.31 -4.90 4.94
C TYR A 87 -4.47 -4.16 6.26
N ASP A 88 -5.56 -4.45 6.97
CA ASP A 88 -5.83 -3.82 8.25
C ASP A 88 -5.16 -4.60 9.39
N ILE A 89 -4.39 -3.91 10.21
CA ILE A 89 -4.01 -4.37 11.55
C ILE A 89 -4.52 -3.34 12.54
N GLU A 90 -5.51 -3.69 13.36
CA GLU A 90 -6.02 -2.83 14.45
C GLU A 90 -6.51 -1.45 13.98
N HIS A 91 -7.23 -1.37 12.86
CA HIS A 91 -7.68 -0.12 12.22
C HIS A 91 -6.54 0.75 11.72
N ARG A 92 -5.42 0.12 11.33
CA ARG A 92 -4.23 0.77 10.78
C ARG A 92 -3.91 0.16 9.43
N PRO A 93 -4.17 0.89 8.33
CA PRO A 93 -3.84 0.37 7.01
C PRO A 93 -2.33 0.24 6.89
N ARG A 94 -1.85 -0.99 6.74
CA ARG A 94 -0.48 -1.32 6.39
C ARG A 94 -0.43 -1.90 5.01
N LEU A 95 0.73 -1.87 4.38
CA LEU A 95 0.93 -2.46 3.06
C LEU A 95 1.72 -3.75 3.19
N ARG A 96 1.26 -4.82 2.52
CA ARG A 96 1.98 -6.09 2.50
C ARG A 96 3.38 -5.95 1.92
N LYS A 97 3.56 -5.05 0.95
CA LYS A 97 4.86 -4.59 0.45
C LYS A 97 4.97 -3.08 0.61
N ARG A 98 6.05 -2.64 1.24
CA ARG A 98 6.44 -1.22 1.22
C ARG A 98 7.22 -0.93 -0.06
N PHE A 99 6.94 0.21 -0.66
CA PHE A 99 7.67 0.71 -1.82
C PHE A 99 8.48 1.91 -1.41
N GLU A 100 9.72 1.96 -1.86
CA GLU A 100 10.56 3.14 -1.68
C GLU A 100 9.95 4.35 -2.40
N PRO A 101 10.09 5.56 -1.85
CA PRO A 101 9.73 6.77 -2.57
C PRO A 101 10.53 6.90 -3.87
N PRO A 102 9.95 7.50 -4.94
CA PRO A 102 10.69 7.78 -6.17
C PRO A 102 12.00 8.52 -5.90
N ALA A 103 13.11 8.05 -6.48
CA ALA A 103 14.41 8.69 -6.36
C ALA A 103 14.35 10.18 -6.76
N ILE A 104 13.49 10.52 -7.73
CA ILE A 104 13.32 11.90 -8.22
C ILE A 104 12.81 12.88 -7.15
N LEU A 105 12.23 12.43 -6.04
CA LEU A 105 11.88 13.30 -4.91
C LEU A 105 13.13 13.91 -4.26
N ALA A 106 14.26 13.21 -4.30
CA ALA A 106 15.50 13.61 -3.64
C ALA A 106 16.48 14.36 -4.56
N VAL A 107 16.28 14.34 -5.89
CA VAL A 107 17.25 14.88 -6.86
C VAL A 107 17.34 16.42 -6.80
N CYS A 108 16.27 17.15 -7.09
CA CYS A 108 16.26 18.61 -7.03
C CYS A 108 14.84 19.18 -6.81
N LYS A 109 14.73 20.52 -6.71
CA LYS A 109 13.42 21.20 -6.52
C LYS A 109 12.47 20.97 -7.71
N GLU A 110 13.01 20.97 -8.93
CA GLU A 110 12.22 20.77 -10.16
C GLU A 110 11.66 19.34 -10.22
N SER A 111 12.50 18.33 -10.03
CA SER A 111 12.08 16.93 -10.06
C SER A 111 11.07 16.62 -8.95
N ARG A 112 11.27 17.17 -7.73
CA ARG A 112 10.33 17.05 -6.62
C ARG A 112 8.98 17.68 -6.95
N LYS A 113 8.96 18.84 -7.62
CA LYS A 113 7.71 19.45 -8.08
C LYS A 113 6.96 18.51 -9.03
N VAL A 114 7.65 17.92 -10.00
CA VAL A 114 7.05 16.95 -10.93
C VAL A 114 6.51 15.72 -10.18
N ALA A 115 7.26 15.18 -9.22
CA ALA A 115 6.78 14.06 -8.40
C ALA A 115 5.51 14.38 -7.61
N ASN A 116 5.44 15.57 -7.01
CA ASN A 116 4.27 16.03 -6.25
C ASN A 116 3.07 16.39 -7.14
N GLU A 117 3.28 16.71 -8.42
CA GLU A 117 2.19 16.90 -9.39
C GLU A 117 1.50 15.58 -9.77
N HIS A 118 2.17 14.43 -9.62
CA HIS A 118 1.68 13.12 -10.07
C HIS A 118 1.37 12.15 -8.95
N GLY A 119 1.74 12.47 -7.71
CA GLY A 119 1.51 11.58 -6.59
C GLY A 119 1.46 12.29 -5.26
N THR A 120 0.98 11.54 -4.28
CA THR A 120 0.78 12.00 -2.92
C THR A 120 1.22 10.92 -1.94
N PHE A 121 1.44 11.30 -0.69
CA PHE A 121 1.80 10.37 0.36
C PHE A 121 0.55 9.87 1.08
N ILE A 122 0.30 8.55 1.02
CA ILE A 122 -0.88 7.89 1.62
C ILE A 122 -0.49 6.60 2.36
N PHE A 123 -1.49 5.91 2.92
CA PHE A 123 -1.32 4.66 3.70
C PHE A 123 -0.30 4.76 4.86
N GLY A 124 -0.19 5.94 5.48
CA GLY A 124 0.63 6.18 6.68
C GLY A 124 -0.21 6.64 7.87
N TRP A 125 0.38 6.57 9.07
CA TRP A 125 -0.23 7.05 10.31
C TRP A 125 -0.46 8.57 10.28
N GLU A 126 -1.51 9.01 11.00
CA GLU A 126 -1.92 10.40 11.20
C GLU A 126 -0.81 11.41 10.93
N LYS A 127 -0.88 12.06 9.75
CA LYS A 127 -0.06 13.21 9.34
C LYS A 127 1.46 12.98 9.28
N SER A 128 1.97 11.77 9.48
CA SER A 128 3.41 11.50 9.40
C SER A 128 3.81 11.08 7.98
N ILE A 129 4.61 11.93 7.33
CA ILE A 129 5.19 11.60 6.02
C ILE A 129 6.08 10.35 6.13
N GLY A 130 6.74 10.15 7.28
CA GLY A 130 7.68 9.04 7.48
C GLY A 130 7.07 7.63 7.45
N GLU A 131 5.77 7.50 7.68
CA GLU A 131 5.08 6.20 7.62
C GLU A 131 4.18 6.04 6.39
N SER A 132 4.07 7.08 5.57
CA SER A 132 3.28 7.04 4.34
C SER A 132 4.16 6.65 3.16
N VAL A 133 3.51 6.13 2.13
CA VAL A 133 4.15 5.77 0.86
C VAL A 133 3.75 6.76 -0.21
N TRP A 134 4.69 7.10 -1.09
CA TRP A 134 4.37 7.88 -2.27
C TRP A 134 3.54 7.02 -3.24
N PHE A 135 2.41 7.54 -3.68
CA PHE A 135 1.39 6.87 -4.49
C PHE A 135 0.96 7.76 -5.65
N ASN A 136 0.87 7.17 -6.85
CA ASN A 136 0.40 7.81 -8.06
C ASN A 136 -1.03 7.32 -8.38
N PRO A 137 -2.07 8.11 -8.14
CA PRO A 137 -3.46 7.67 -8.31
C PRO A 137 -3.82 7.20 -9.72
N LYS A 138 -3.09 7.67 -10.74
CA LYS A 138 -3.37 7.38 -12.16
C LYS A 138 -2.70 6.10 -12.64
N LYS A 139 -1.65 5.65 -11.96
CA LYS A 139 -0.81 4.52 -12.39
C LYS A 139 -0.82 3.36 -11.42
N ASP A 140 -0.85 3.64 -10.13
CA ASP A 140 -0.76 2.63 -9.10
C ASP A 140 -2.11 1.96 -8.87
N VAL A 141 -2.06 0.67 -8.55
CA VAL A 141 -3.22 -0.19 -8.34
C VAL A 141 -3.39 -0.44 -6.86
N VAL A 142 -4.61 -0.30 -6.34
CA VAL A 142 -4.94 -0.69 -4.97
C VAL A 142 -5.75 -1.98 -4.97
N ILE A 143 -5.21 -3.03 -4.35
CA ILE A 143 -5.91 -4.30 -4.13
C ILE A 143 -6.81 -4.16 -2.91
N MET A 144 -8.10 -4.42 -3.12
CA MET A 144 -9.08 -4.55 -2.07
C MET A 144 -9.22 -6.02 -1.70
N GLU A 145 -8.68 -6.38 -0.54
CA GLU A 145 -8.71 -7.75 -0.04
C GLU A 145 -10.05 -8.15 0.55
N ASP A 146 -10.81 -7.21 1.14
CA ASP A 146 -12.19 -7.37 1.60
C ASP A 146 -12.95 -6.04 1.82
N ALA A 147 -14.27 -6.13 1.99
CA ALA A 147 -15.14 -4.98 2.20
C ALA A 147 -14.92 -4.30 3.57
N LEU A 148 -14.41 -5.01 4.57
CA LEU A 148 -14.07 -4.42 5.87
C LEU A 148 -12.78 -3.60 5.76
N ALA A 149 -11.79 -4.08 5.02
CA ALA A 149 -10.57 -3.36 4.68
C ALA A 149 -10.92 -2.07 3.94
N PHE A 150 -11.94 -2.09 3.08
CA PHE A 150 -12.44 -0.90 2.40
C PHE A 150 -12.91 0.19 3.38
N ALA A 151 -13.71 -0.16 4.40
CA ALA A 151 -14.17 0.81 5.39
C ALA A 151 -13.01 1.51 6.12
N GLY A 152 -11.96 0.77 6.48
CA GLY A 152 -10.76 1.35 7.13
C GLY A 152 -9.90 2.20 6.19
N LEU A 153 -9.85 1.84 4.91
CA LEU A 153 -9.10 2.55 3.87
C LEU A 153 -9.85 3.74 3.29
N TRP A 154 -11.15 3.81 3.53
CA TRP A 154 -12.08 4.75 2.91
C TRP A 154 -11.57 6.20 2.87
N PRO A 155 -11.14 6.79 4.00
CA PRO A 155 -10.68 8.19 3.99
C PRO A 155 -9.40 8.39 3.17
N ALA A 156 -8.52 7.38 3.13
CA ALA A 156 -7.28 7.43 2.37
C ALA A 156 -7.54 7.35 0.86
N LEU A 157 -8.45 6.46 0.45
CA LEU A 157 -8.82 6.28 -0.97
C LEU A 157 -9.45 7.56 -1.54
N LEU A 158 -10.44 8.13 -0.86
CA LEU A 158 -11.08 9.38 -1.28
C LEU A 158 -10.09 10.54 -1.38
N LYS A 159 -9.20 10.69 -0.39
CA LYS A 159 -8.18 11.74 -0.40
C LYS A 159 -7.15 11.55 -1.52
N SER A 160 -6.83 10.29 -1.84
CA SER A 160 -5.83 9.96 -2.86
C SER A 160 -6.33 10.14 -4.29
N GLN A 161 -7.64 10.18 -4.51
CA GLN A 161 -8.26 10.15 -5.84
C GLN A 161 -7.82 8.94 -6.66
N VAL A 162 -7.75 7.76 -6.04
CA VAL A 162 -7.37 6.52 -6.72
C VAL A 162 -8.21 6.29 -7.98
N GLU A 163 -7.55 6.01 -9.11
CA GLU A 163 -8.21 5.77 -10.39
C GLU A 163 -8.28 4.28 -10.74
N ILE A 164 -7.47 3.43 -10.09
CA ILE A 164 -7.38 1.99 -10.41
C ILE A 164 -7.56 1.16 -9.14
N LEU A 165 -8.70 0.48 -9.06
CA LEU A 165 -9.01 -0.47 -8.00
C LEU A 165 -8.93 -1.89 -8.54
N ALA A 166 -8.48 -2.81 -7.69
CA ALA A 166 -8.39 -4.22 -8.03
C ALA A 166 -9.02 -5.07 -6.94
N PHE A 167 -9.78 -6.09 -7.34
CA PHE A 167 -10.52 -6.94 -6.43
C PHE A 167 -10.21 -8.39 -6.71
N HIS A 168 -9.98 -9.17 -5.66
CA HIS A 168 -9.75 -10.59 -5.84
C HIS A 168 -11.01 -11.28 -6.39
N TRP A 169 -10.87 -12.24 -7.30
CA TRP A 169 -12.02 -12.91 -7.93
C TRP A 169 -12.96 -13.60 -6.90
N THR A 170 -12.46 -13.90 -5.69
CA THR A 170 -13.29 -14.47 -4.60
C THR A 170 -14.37 -13.52 -4.09
N TYR A 171 -14.34 -12.23 -4.43
CA TYR A 171 -15.42 -11.28 -4.16
C TYR A 171 -16.69 -11.55 -4.97
N PHE A 172 -16.61 -12.40 -5.97
CA PHE A 172 -17.71 -12.61 -6.91
C PHE A 172 -18.41 -13.96 -6.69
N ARG A 173 -18.44 -14.45 -5.43
CA ARG A 173 -19.08 -15.73 -5.09
C ARG A 173 -20.60 -15.61 -4.92
N SER A 174 -21.11 -14.44 -4.55
CA SER A 174 -22.55 -14.21 -4.40
C SER A 174 -22.99 -12.87 -5.02
N HIS A 175 -24.28 -12.77 -5.36
CA HIS A 175 -24.87 -11.50 -5.83
C HIS A 175 -24.74 -10.38 -4.79
N GLU A 176 -24.73 -10.70 -3.50
CA GLU A 176 -24.56 -9.74 -2.41
C GLU A 176 -23.15 -9.15 -2.42
N GLN A 177 -22.11 -9.99 -2.51
CA GLN A 177 -20.73 -9.49 -2.54
C GLN A 177 -20.43 -8.66 -3.81
N VAL A 178 -21.04 -9.02 -4.94
CA VAL A 178 -20.98 -8.18 -6.15
C VAL A 178 -21.63 -6.83 -5.93
N ARG A 179 -22.76 -6.80 -5.19
CA ARG A 179 -23.43 -5.55 -4.84
C ARG A 179 -22.57 -4.70 -3.90
N ASP A 180 -22.00 -5.29 -2.86
CA ASP A 180 -21.17 -4.56 -1.89
C ASP A 180 -19.92 -3.96 -2.55
N LEU A 181 -19.26 -4.76 -3.40
CA LEU A 181 -18.13 -4.29 -4.22
C LEU A 181 -18.55 -3.14 -5.13
N TRP A 182 -19.77 -3.19 -5.64
CA TRP A 182 -20.29 -2.15 -6.48
C TRP A 182 -20.51 -0.84 -5.74
N ASP A 183 -21.12 -0.91 -4.56
CA ASP A 183 -21.32 0.23 -3.67
C ASP A 183 -19.95 0.88 -3.37
N CYS A 184 -18.94 0.05 -3.11
CA CYS A 184 -17.57 0.50 -2.92
C CYS A 184 -16.99 1.26 -4.13
N ILE A 185 -17.27 0.81 -5.36
CA ILE A 185 -16.76 1.49 -6.56
C ILE A 185 -17.53 2.80 -6.81
N GLU A 186 -18.86 2.80 -6.64
CA GLU A 186 -19.71 3.99 -6.79
C GLU A 186 -19.30 5.10 -5.83
N ASP A 187 -18.90 4.73 -4.61
CA ASP A 187 -18.46 5.71 -3.63
C ASP A 187 -17.12 6.37 -4.01
N VAL A 188 -16.31 5.76 -4.89
CA VAL A 188 -15.00 6.27 -5.35
C VAL A 188 -15.13 6.93 -6.73
N PRO A 189 -15.54 8.21 -6.81
CA PRO A 189 -15.83 8.87 -8.10
C PRO A 189 -14.59 9.05 -8.99
N SER A 190 -13.38 8.97 -8.41
CA SER A 190 -12.13 9.00 -9.17
C SER A 190 -11.84 7.67 -9.88
N CYS A 191 -12.49 6.57 -9.50
CA CYS A 191 -12.21 5.26 -10.08
C CYS A 191 -12.55 5.24 -11.57
N ARG A 192 -11.54 4.97 -12.41
CA ARG A 192 -11.66 4.89 -13.86
C ARG A 192 -11.42 3.49 -14.41
N ARG A 193 -10.82 2.59 -13.62
CA ARG A 193 -10.48 1.23 -14.04
C ARG A 193 -10.67 0.26 -12.88
N VAL A 194 -11.31 -0.86 -13.16
CA VAL A 194 -11.56 -1.92 -12.17
C VAL A 194 -10.93 -3.21 -12.68
N ILE A 195 -10.01 -3.75 -11.88
CA ILE A 195 -9.27 -4.98 -12.20
C ILE A 195 -9.84 -6.13 -11.38
N ILE A 196 -10.19 -7.23 -12.04
CA ILE A 196 -10.51 -8.50 -11.41
C ILE A 196 -9.23 -9.33 -11.35
N LEU A 197 -8.77 -9.58 -10.13
CA LEU A 197 -7.49 -10.23 -9.86
C LEU A 197 -7.64 -11.73 -9.66
N TYR A 198 -6.81 -12.44 -10.41
CA TYR A 198 -6.61 -13.87 -10.26
C TYR A 198 -5.26 -14.14 -9.61
N ARG A 199 -5.28 -14.90 -8.52
CA ARG A 199 -4.09 -15.23 -7.73
C ARG A 199 -4.15 -16.70 -7.34
N SER A 200 -3.09 -17.44 -7.63
CA SER A 200 -2.90 -18.78 -7.07
C SER A 200 -2.41 -18.68 -5.62
N PRO A 201 -2.67 -19.68 -4.76
CA PRO A 201 -2.17 -19.71 -3.38
C PRO A 201 -0.65 -19.47 -3.25
N SER A 202 0.14 -19.97 -4.20
CA SER A 202 1.59 -19.75 -4.27
C SER A 202 1.98 -18.29 -4.52
N ASN A 203 1.10 -17.48 -5.11
CA ASN A 203 1.35 -16.08 -5.39
C ASN A 203 1.06 -15.17 -4.19
N TYR A 204 0.56 -15.68 -3.04
CA TYR A 204 0.28 -14.86 -1.84
C TYR A 204 1.51 -14.45 -1.03
N ILE A 205 2.64 -15.11 -1.27
CA ILE A 205 3.83 -14.94 -0.44
C ILE A 205 4.63 -13.74 -0.94
N TYR A 206 4.58 -12.64 -0.17
CA TYR A 206 5.51 -11.53 -0.29
C TYR A 206 6.85 -11.94 0.32
N SER A 207 7.90 -11.84 -0.48
CA SER A 207 9.29 -11.91 -0.02
C SER A 207 10.00 -10.64 -0.46
N ASP A 208 11.00 -10.20 0.29
CA ASP A 208 11.72 -8.94 0.02
C ASP A 208 12.24 -8.85 -1.41
N GLU A 209 12.67 -9.97 -1.99
CA GLU A 209 13.18 -10.02 -3.36
C GLU A 209 12.10 -10.13 -4.45
N LYS A 210 10.81 -10.08 -4.12
CA LYS A 210 9.72 -10.22 -5.09
C LYS A 210 8.82 -9.00 -5.13
N VAL A 211 8.38 -8.65 -6.33
CA VAL A 211 7.39 -7.60 -6.60
C VAL A 211 6.13 -8.22 -7.19
N PRO A 212 4.94 -7.77 -6.75
CA PRO A 212 3.71 -8.09 -7.48
C PRO A 212 3.77 -7.45 -8.87
N LYS A 213 3.59 -8.25 -9.91
CA LYS A 213 3.37 -7.78 -11.29
C LYS A 213 2.02 -8.29 -11.79
N LEU A 214 1.36 -7.45 -12.59
CA LEU A 214 0.05 -7.76 -13.18
C LEU A 214 0.23 -8.16 -14.64
N PHE A 215 -0.45 -9.23 -15.03
CA PHE A 215 -0.46 -9.75 -16.39
C PHE A 215 -1.89 -9.78 -16.90
N SER A 216 -2.16 -9.15 -18.04
CA SER A 216 -3.51 -9.14 -18.62
C SER A 216 -3.94 -10.55 -19.02
N LEU A 217 -5.17 -10.90 -18.64
CA LEU A 217 -5.83 -12.10 -19.10
C LEU A 217 -6.31 -11.93 -20.54
N LYS A 218 -6.16 -12.98 -21.33
CA LYS A 218 -6.75 -13.09 -22.66
C LYS A 218 -8.25 -13.42 -22.53
N PRO A 219 -9.09 -13.01 -23.50
CA PRO A 219 -10.51 -13.35 -23.50
C PRO A 219 -10.80 -14.85 -23.31
N SER A 220 -9.95 -15.71 -23.88
CA SER A 220 -10.06 -17.17 -23.82
C SER A 220 -9.47 -17.82 -22.56
N ASP A 221 -8.79 -17.08 -21.69
CA ASP A 221 -8.16 -17.66 -20.51
C ASP A 221 -9.24 -18.17 -19.54
N ILE A 222 -9.10 -19.42 -19.08
CA ILE A 222 -10.04 -20.04 -18.13
C ILE A 222 -9.74 -19.47 -16.75
N VAL A 223 -10.72 -18.77 -16.20
CA VAL A 223 -10.60 -18.07 -14.92
C VAL A 223 -11.27 -18.81 -13.76
N LEU A 224 -12.24 -19.67 -14.07
CA LEU A 224 -12.94 -20.52 -13.10
C LEU A 224 -13.04 -21.93 -13.69
N GLY A 225 -12.25 -22.87 -13.17
CA GLY A 225 -12.24 -24.27 -13.60
C GLY A 225 -13.21 -25.16 -12.81
N SER A 226 -13.40 -26.40 -13.28
CA SER A 226 -14.28 -27.41 -12.65
C SER A 226 -13.94 -27.75 -11.20
N ALA A 227 -12.67 -27.64 -10.80
CA ALA A 227 -12.26 -27.88 -9.40
C ALA A 227 -12.87 -26.89 -8.38
N MET A 228 -13.52 -25.81 -8.84
CA MET A 228 -14.22 -24.83 -8.01
C MET A 228 -15.71 -25.13 -7.80
N GLU A 229 -16.14 -26.35 -8.15
CA GLU A 229 -17.51 -26.87 -8.11
C GLU A 229 -18.28 -26.72 -6.77
N TRP A 230 -17.59 -26.44 -5.67
CA TRP A 230 -18.21 -26.27 -4.34
C TRP A 230 -18.70 -24.84 -4.05
N MET A 231 -18.43 -23.89 -4.93
CA MET A 231 -18.93 -22.51 -4.81
C MET A 231 -20.11 -22.34 -5.76
N SER A 232 -21.30 -22.14 -5.21
CA SER A 232 -22.50 -21.80 -5.97
C SER A 232 -22.37 -20.38 -6.54
N PHE A 233 -21.59 -20.24 -7.62
CA PHE A 233 -21.42 -18.97 -8.30
C PHE A 233 -22.75 -18.47 -8.86
N ILE A 234 -22.81 -17.15 -9.04
CA ILE A 234 -23.87 -16.39 -9.71
C ILE A 234 -24.29 -17.08 -11.01
N ASN A 235 -25.36 -17.88 -10.99
CA ASN A 235 -26.04 -18.52 -12.14
C ASN A 235 -25.19 -19.03 -13.32
N PHE A 236 -23.88 -19.23 -13.15
CA PHE A 236 -23.04 -19.86 -14.14
C PHE A 236 -23.48 -21.31 -14.16
N LYS A 237 -24.27 -21.68 -15.17
CA LYS A 237 -24.63 -23.07 -15.43
C LYS A 237 -23.33 -23.86 -15.41
N ARG A 238 -23.34 -25.06 -14.81
CA ARG A 238 -22.21 -26.00 -14.80
C ARG A 238 -21.64 -26.08 -16.22
N VAL A 239 -20.53 -25.39 -16.48
CA VAL A 239 -19.81 -25.50 -17.75
C VAL A 239 -18.72 -26.51 -17.47
N GLU A 240 -18.84 -27.71 -18.06
CA GLU A 240 -17.83 -28.76 -17.95
C GLU A 240 -16.44 -28.25 -18.40
N GLU A 241 -16.41 -27.23 -19.26
CA GLU A 241 -15.22 -26.60 -19.85
C GLU A 241 -14.66 -25.42 -19.03
N GLY A 242 -15.28 -25.04 -17.90
CA GLY A 242 -14.90 -23.86 -17.13
C GLY A 242 -15.39 -22.53 -17.74
N ILE A 243 -15.18 -21.43 -17.02
CA ILE A 243 -15.60 -20.08 -17.45
C ILE A 243 -14.37 -19.32 -17.95
N THR A 244 -14.45 -18.77 -19.15
CA THR A 244 -13.41 -17.90 -19.71
C THR A 244 -13.50 -16.48 -19.13
N TRP A 245 -12.40 -15.73 -19.16
CA TRP A 245 -12.39 -14.34 -18.73
C TRP A 245 -13.45 -13.51 -19.46
N GLU A 246 -13.63 -13.69 -20.77
CA GLU A 246 -14.66 -12.97 -21.53
C GLU A 246 -16.08 -13.32 -21.07
N GLY A 247 -16.35 -14.61 -20.81
CA GLY A 247 -17.64 -15.04 -20.29
C GLY A 247 -17.92 -14.45 -18.91
N PHE A 248 -16.93 -14.50 -18.02
CA PHE A 248 -17.03 -13.88 -16.70
C PHE A 248 -17.27 -12.37 -16.77
N LYS A 249 -16.46 -11.66 -17.57
CA LYS A 249 -16.57 -10.21 -17.78
C LYS A 249 -17.96 -9.83 -18.29
N ARG A 250 -18.51 -10.57 -19.26
CA ARG A 250 -19.83 -10.31 -19.83
C ARG A 250 -20.94 -10.41 -18.78
N GLU A 251 -20.93 -11.47 -17.97
CA GLU A 251 -21.91 -11.65 -16.89
C GLU A 251 -21.79 -10.54 -15.85
N MET A 252 -20.57 -10.16 -15.49
CA MET A 252 -20.34 -9.03 -14.59
C MET A 252 -20.95 -7.75 -15.16
N GLU A 253 -20.58 -7.36 -16.37
CA GLU A 253 -21.12 -6.17 -17.04
C GLU A 253 -22.66 -6.23 -17.18
N ASP A 254 -23.24 -7.41 -17.41
CA ASP A 254 -24.69 -7.60 -17.44
C ASP A 254 -25.35 -7.34 -16.08
N LEU A 255 -24.75 -7.81 -14.98
CA LEU A 255 -25.23 -7.50 -13.63
C LEU A 255 -25.17 -6.00 -13.36
N CYS A 256 -24.08 -5.35 -13.79
CA CYS A 256 -23.89 -3.91 -13.68
C CYS A 256 -24.98 -3.13 -14.44
N ARG A 257 -25.22 -3.51 -15.70
CA ARG A 257 -26.26 -2.91 -16.56
C ARG A 257 -27.65 -3.02 -15.94
N ARG A 258 -28.00 -4.17 -15.38
CA ARG A 258 -29.32 -4.39 -14.72
C ARG A 258 -29.52 -3.49 -13.51
N ARG A 259 -28.45 -3.14 -12.79
CA ARG A 259 -28.50 -2.21 -11.66
C ARG A 259 -28.66 -0.74 -12.10
N HIS A 260 -28.12 -0.39 -13.27
CA HIS A 260 -28.01 0.99 -13.77
C HIS A 260 -29.11 1.39 -14.76
N VAL A 261 -30.21 0.63 -14.83
CA VAL A 261 -31.33 0.97 -15.73
C VAL A 261 -31.81 2.40 -15.42
N GLY A 262 -31.54 3.34 -16.33
CA GLY A 262 -31.92 4.76 -16.21
C GLY A 262 -30.83 5.72 -15.71
N LYS A 263 -29.60 5.27 -15.45
CA LYS A 263 -28.45 6.16 -15.19
C LYS A 263 -27.54 6.20 -16.42
N ASP A 264 -27.17 7.41 -16.86
CA ASP A 264 -26.25 7.65 -17.99
C ASP A 264 -24.77 7.48 -17.62
N GLU A 265 -24.46 7.09 -16.39
CA GLU A 265 -23.08 6.91 -15.94
C GLU A 265 -22.54 5.57 -16.42
N ALA A 266 -21.60 5.64 -17.36
CA ALA A 266 -20.86 4.48 -17.84
C ALA A 266 -19.96 3.94 -16.71
N PHE A 267 -20.11 2.66 -16.41
CA PHE A 267 -19.27 1.97 -15.45
C PHE A 267 -17.79 1.95 -15.89
N PRO A 268 -16.82 2.10 -14.96
CA PRO A 268 -15.41 1.87 -15.26
C PRO A 268 -15.17 0.55 -16.00
N PRO A 269 -14.34 0.52 -17.06
CA PRO A 269 -14.00 -0.71 -17.76
C PRO A 269 -13.45 -1.78 -16.82
N LEU A 270 -13.96 -3.01 -16.98
CA LEU A 270 -13.44 -4.22 -16.33
C LEU A 270 -12.25 -4.79 -17.09
N GLU A 271 -11.17 -5.03 -16.36
CA GLU A 271 -9.97 -5.70 -16.84
C GLU A 271 -9.70 -6.94 -15.99
N GLY A 272 -9.23 -8.01 -16.62
CA GLY A 272 -8.88 -9.26 -15.95
C GLY A 272 -7.37 -9.35 -15.90
N MET A 273 -6.81 -9.56 -14.71
CA MET A 273 -5.37 -9.67 -14.55
C MET A 273 -4.98 -10.81 -13.62
N GLU A 274 -3.91 -11.51 -13.96
CA GLU A 274 -3.23 -12.41 -13.05
C GLU A 274 -2.15 -11.65 -12.27
N LEU A 275 -2.14 -11.80 -10.95
CA LEU A 275 -1.09 -11.28 -10.08
C LEU A 275 -0.03 -12.36 -9.86
N ILE A 276 1.20 -12.09 -10.33
CA ILE A 276 2.33 -12.99 -10.16
C ILE A 276 3.42 -12.28 -9.36
N MET A 277 3.99 -12.99 -8.39
CA MET A 277 5.12 -12.51 -7.61
C MET A 277 6.41 -12.76 -8.39
N CYS A 278 6.91 -11.75 -9.09
CA CYS A 278 8.14 -11.82 -9.87
C CYS A 278 9.34 -11.47 -9.01
N LYS A 279 10.51 -12.04 -9.30
CA LYS A 279 11.77 -11.55 -8.72
C LYS A 279 11.91 -10.07 -9.12
N GLU A 280 12.27 -9.24 -8.14
CA GLU A 280 12.55 -7.84 -8.38
C GLU A 280 13.72 -7.77 -9.35
N ASP A 281 13.51 -7.11 -10.49
CA ASP A 281 14.57 -6.84 -11.42
C ASP A 281 15.55 -5.93 -10.68
N ARG A 282 16.60 -6.51 -10.10
CA ARG A 282 17.77 -5.75 -9.61
C ARG A 282 18.52 -5.21 -10.84
N THR A 283 17.84 -4.46 -11.70
CA THR A 283 18.49 -3.66 -12.71
C THR A 283 19.25 -2.58 -11.97
N PHE A 284 20.53 -2.86 -11.78
CA PHE A 284 21.62 -1.99 -11.34
C PHE A 284 21.25 -0.49 -11.31
N HIS A 285 20.99 0.02 -10.12
CA HIS A 285 21.35 1.39 -9.78
C HIS A 285 22.78 1.34 -9.23
N GLY A 286 23.73 1.24 -10.15
CA GLY A 286 25.13 1.62 -9.95
C GLY A 286 25.34 3.03 -10.45
#